data_AF-A0A9P9MEA1-F1
#
_entry.id   AF-A0A9P9MEA1-F1
#
_cell.length_a   1.000
_cell.length_b   1.000
_cell.length_c   1.000
_cell.angle_alpha   90.00
_cell.angle_beta   90.00
_cell.angle_gamma   90.00
#
_symmetry.space_group_name_H-M   'P 1'
#
loop_
_entity.id
_entity.type
_entity.pdbx_description
1 polymer ?
#
loop_
_entity_poly.entity_id
_entity_poly.type
_entity_poly.pdbx_seq_one_letter_code
_entity_poly.pdbx_strand_id
1 'polypeptide(L)'
;MNFIRCRELNHQRMSIDNIFISSKGEIKIDPTNCPDGKEDNSVDSKSLSTIMLQMMNEKRETLEASPDGWSAEAVHFVEATATATPEELSDHIFLSRSGSAEILTPLCTLVHLLASKDVHLDKNSGRRLE
;
A
#
# COMPACT_ATOMS: atom_id res chain seq x y z
N MET A 1 9.62 -6.64 3.23
CA MET A 1 9.74 -6.51 4.69
C MET A 1 11.16 -6.79 5.21
N ASN A 2 11.79 -7.91 4.88
CA ASN A 2 13.16 -8.24 5.36
C ASN A 2 14.23 -7.18 5.04
N PHE A 3 14.10 -6.45 3.93
CA PHE A 3 15.08 -5.41 3.55
C PHE A 3 15.06 -4.18 4.47
N ILE A 4 13.90 -3.81 5.03
CA ILE A 4 13.78 -2.64 5.93
C ILE A 4 14.35 -2.97 7.31
N ARG A 5 14.13 -4.21 7.78
CA ARG A 5 14.63 -4.70 9.08
C ARG A 5 16.17 -4.79 9.12
N CYS A 6 16.83 -5.12 8.00
CA CYS A 6 18.29 -5.27 7.93
C CYS A 6 19.08 -3.97 8.20
N ARG A 7 18.43 -2.80 8.26
CA ARG A 7 19.11 -1.51 8.41
C ARG A 7 18.87 -0.79 9.74
N GLU A 8 18.36 -1.45 10.79
CA GLU A 8 18.04 -0.78 12.06
C GLU A 8 17.10 0.44 11.89
N LEU A 9 16.28 0.45 10.84
CA LEU A 9 15.29 1.51 10.59
C LEU A 9 14.02 1.26 11.42
N ASN A 10 14.18 1.09 12.73
CA ASN A 10 13.11 0.77 13.71
C ASN A 10 12.06 1.89 13.89
N HIS A 11 11.97 2.84 12.96
CA HIS A 11 11.16 4.06 13.06
C HIS A 11 10.31 4.32 11.80
N GLN A 12 10.26 3.37 10.87
CA GLN A 12 9.62 3.59 9.57
C GLN A 12 8.12 3.27 9.60
N ARG A 13 7.30 4.25 9.97
CA ARG A 13 5.84 4.16 9.78
C ARG A 13 5.53 3.99 8.30
N MET A 14 5.07 2.80 7.92
CA MET A 14 4.55 2.57 6.58
C MET A 14 3.19 3.27 6.44
N SER A 15 3.10 4.20 5.51
CA SER A 15 1.83 4.77 5.01
C SER A 15 1.67 4.39 3.56
N ILE A 16 0.43 4.35 3.07
CA ILE A 16 0.14 4.20 1.65
C ILE A 16 0.80 5.31 0.81
N ASP A 17 0.97 6.50 1.39
CA ASP A 17 1.61 7.65 0.74
C ASP A 17 3.13 7.46 0.52
N ASN A 18 3.74 6.53 1.28
CA ASN A 18 5.16 6.22 1.18
C ASN A 18 5.41 5.00 0.27
N ILE A 19 4.36 4.45 -0.35
CA ILE A 19 4.44 3.33 -1.29
C ILE A 19 4.35 3.87 -2.71
N PHE A 20 5.45 3.74 -3.44
CA PHE A 20 5.57 4.17 -4.82
C PHE A 20 5.47 2.98 -5.77
N ILE A 21 4.68 3.15 -6.83
CA ILE A 21 4.55 2.17 -7.90
C ILE A 21 5.14 2.78 -9.17
N SER A 22 6.09 2.07 -9.78
CA SER A 22 6.67 2.48 -11.06
C SER A 22 5.71 2.27 -12.23
N SER A 23 6.00 2.86 -13.39
CA SER A 23 5.24 2.60 -14.62
C SER A 23 5.28 1.14 -15.09
N LYS A 24 6.20 0.32 -14.56
CA LYS A 24 6.30 -1.12 -14.81
C LYS A 24 5.60 -1.98 -13.75
N GLY A 25 4.98 -1.35 -12.75
CA GLY A 25 4.32 -2.03 -11.63
C GLY A 25 5.24 -2.40 -10.47
N GLU A 26 6.56 -2.13 -10.56
CA GLU A 26 7.48 -2.37 -9.44
C GLU A 26 7.14 -1.47 -8.23
N ILE A 27 7.16 -2.05 -7.03
CA ILE A 27 6.82 -1.37 -5.78
C ILE A 27 8.09 -0.98 -5.02
N LYS A 28 8.18 0.27 -4.56
CA LYS A 28 9.23 0.79 -3.69
C LYS A 28 8.62 1.50 -2.50
N ILE A 29 9.30 1.44 -1.37
CA ILE A 29 8.90 2.14 -0.14
C ILE A 29 9.93 3.22 0.14
N ASP A 30 9.49 4.46 0.29
CA ASP A 30 10.35 5.58 0.67
C ASP A 30 10.55 5.61 2.20
N PRO A 31 11.80 5.58 2.69
CA PRO A 31 12.11 5.67 4.12
C PRO A 31 12.09 7.09 4.69
N THR A 32 11.90 8.14 3.89
CA THR A 32 12.27 9.51 4.30
C THR A 32 11.15 10.29 5.01
N ASN A 33 9.91 9.80 5.05
CA ASN A 33 8.79 10.45 5.75
C ASN A 33 8.64 9.93 7.19
N CYS A 34 9.48 10.41 8.11
CA CYS A 34 9.35 10.14 9.55
C CYS A 34 9.32 11.44 10.36
N PRO A 35 8.32 11.65 11.26
CA PRO A 35 8.49 12.57 12.38
C PRO A 35 9.42 11.92 13.41
N ASP A 36 10.38 12.69 13.89
CA ASP A 36 11.35 12.32 14.91
C ASP A 36 10.62 12.00 16.24
N GLY A 37 10.71 10.76 16.74
CA GLY A 37 10.19 10.44 18.07
C GLY A 37 9.71 9.00 18.28
N LYS A 38 10.59 8.20 18.93
CA LYS A 38 10.32 7.09 19.86
C LYS A 38 8.96 6.37 19.75
N GLU A 39 8.96 5.12 19.29
CA GLU A 39 8.32 3.95 19.95
C GLU A 39 8.26 2.69 19.05
N ASP A 40 8.64 1.56 19.67
CA ASP A 40 8.29 0.14 19.47
C ASP A 40 8.03 -0.47 18.09
N ASN A 41 8.72 -1.60 17.84
CA ASN A 41 8.52 -2.58 16.76
C ASN A 41 7.07 -3.10 16.58
N SER A 42 6.12 -2.74 17.45
CA SER A 42 4.70 -3.08 17.33
C SER A 42 3.90 -2.14 16.40
N VAL A 43 4.49 -1.01 15.99
CA VAL A 43 3.81 0.00 15.17
C VAL A 43 3.82 -0.35 13.68
N ASP A 44 4.87 -1.00 13.18
CA ASP A 44 5.03 -1.32 11.76
C ASP A 44 4.05 -2.41 11.29
N SER A 45 3.74 -3.37 12.16
CA SER A 45 2.80 -4.45 11.88
C SER A 45 1.35 -3.96 11.84
N LYS A 46 0.99 -3.05 12.75
CA LYS A 46 -0.28 -2.28 12.71
C LYS A 46 -0.37 -1.40 11.46
N SER A 47 0.75 -0.86 11.00
CA SER A 47 0.81 -0.04 9.78
C SER A 47 0.53 -0.88 8.53
N LEU A 48 1.06 -2.11 8.44
CA LEU A 48 0.75 -3.02 7.32
C LEU A 48 -0.73 -3.44 7.31
N SER A 49 -1.30 -3.79 8.47
CA SER A 49 -2.73 -4.12 8.60
C SER A 49 -3.61 -3.00 8.07
N THR A 50 -3.25 -1.76 8.43
CA THR A 50 -3.98 -0.55 8.02
C THR A 50 -3.91 -0.35 6.51
N ILE A 51 -2.73 -0.51 5.91
CA ILE A 51 -2.55 -0.40 4.45
C ILE A 51 -3.36 -1.47 3.72
N MET A 52 -3.32 -2.72 4.20
CA MET A 52 -4.11 -3.81 3.61
C MET A 52 -5.61 -3.49 3.63
N LEU A 53 -6.13 -3.05 4.77
CA LEU A 53 -7.54 -2.64 4.90
C LEU A 53 -7.89 -1.48 3.96
N GLN A 54 -7.00 -0.48 3.82
CA GLN A 54 -7.18 0.61 2.86
C GLN A 54 -7.21 0.12 1.41
N MET A 55 -6.32 -0.79 1.02
CA MET A 55 -6.32 -1.38 -0.33
C MET A 55 -7.55 -2.24 -0.59
N MET A 56 -8.10 -2.87 0.46
CA MET A 56 -9.35 -3.62 0.42
C MET A 56 -10.58 -2.69 0.46
N ASN A 57 -10.41 -1.40 0.69
CA ASN A 57 -11.52 -0.46 0.96
C ASN A 57 -12.44 -0.96 2.10
N GLU A 58 -11.84 -1.55 3.13
CA GLU A 58 -12.52 -2.12 4.28
C GLU A 58 -12.07 -1.45 5.58
N LYS A 59 -12.90 -1.57 6.62
CA LYS A 59 -12.48 -1.39 8.02
C LYS A 59 -12.36 -2.77 8.66
N ARG A 60 -11.67 -2.83 9.81
CA ARG A 60 -11.54 -4.10 10.54
C ARG A 60 -12.90 -4.66 10.93
N GLU A 61 -13.79 -3.81 11.44
CA GLU A 61 -15.11 -4.21 11.88
C GLU A 61 -16.00 -4.69 10.73
N THR A 62 -15.85 -4.10 9.53
CA THR A 62 -16.63 -4.50 8.35
C THR A 62 -16.12 -5.81 7.77
N LEU A 63 -14.81 -5.99 7.73
CA LEU A 63 -14.18 -7.24 7.27
C LEU A 63 -14.53 -8.42 8.18
N GLU A 64 -14.56 -8.22 9.50
CA GLU A 64 -14.96 -9.24 10.47
C GLU A 64 -16.46 -9.56 10.40
N ALA A 65 -17.31 -8.57 10.14
CA ALA A 65 -18.75 -8.76 10.04
C ALA A 65 -19.20 -9.43 8.74
N SER A 66 -18.50 -9.19 7.63
CA SER A 66 -18.82 -9.77 6.32
C SER A 66 -17.57 -9.96 5.46
N PRO A 67 -16.89 -11.11 5.57
CA PRO A 67 -15.71 -11.40 4.78
C PRO A 67 -16.00 -11.87 3.34
N ASP A 68 -17.27 -12.00 2.94
CA ASP A 68 -17.70 -12.66 1.70
C ASP A 68 -17.15 -12.02 0.40
N GLY A 69 -16.68 -10.77 0.47
CA GLY A 69 -16.01 -10.08 -0.63
C GLY A 69 -14.53 -10.45 -0.82
N TRP A 70 -13.94 -11.19 0.11
CA TRP A 70 -12.51 -11.46 0.18
C TRP A 70 -12.21 -12.96 0.35
N SER A 71 -11.09 -13.40 -0.24
CA SER A 71 -10.63 -14.77 -0.02
C SER A 71 -10.24 -14.99 1.45
N ALA A 72 -10.47 -16.18 1.98
CA ALA A 72 -10.09 -16.55 3.35
C ALA A 72 -8.59 -16.28 3.62
N GLU A 73 -7.73 -16.49 2.63
CA GLU A 73 -6.29 -16.21 2.74
C GLU A 73 -5.99 -14.72 2.92
N ALA A 74 -6.77 -13.83 2.31
CA ALA A 74 -6.61 -12.37 2.44
C ALA A 74 -7.03 -11.90 3.84
N VAL A 75 -8.17 -12.38 4.33
CA VAL A 75 -8.67 -12.08 5.68
C VAL A 75 -7.66 -12.55 6.72
N HIS A 76 -7.21 -13.81 6.62
CA HIS A 76 -6.24 -14.38 7.54
C HIS A 76 -4.90 -13.63 7.50
N PHE A 77 -4.47 -13.15 6.32
CA PHE A 77 -3.25 -12.34 6.24
C PHE A 77 -3.40 -11.02 7.00
N VAL A 78 -4.54 -10.32 6.87
CA VAL A 78 -4.82 -9.08 7.62
C VAL A 78 -4.79 -9.32 9.13
N GLU A 79 -5.35 -10.43 9.61
CA GLU A 79 -5.29 -10.82 11.02
C GLU A 79 -3.85 -11.11 11.47
N ALA A 80 -3.11 -11.88 10.67
CA ALA A 80 -1.73 -12.26 10.95
C ALA A 80 -0.82 -11.04 11.09
N THR A 81 -1.07 -9.95 10.35
CA THR A 81 -0.27 -8.72 10.48
C THR A 81 -0.25 -8.13 11.89
N ALA A 82 -1.18 -8.48 12.80
CA ALA A 82 -1.17 -7.98 14.17
C ALA A 82 -0.14 -8.67 15.07
N THR A 83 0.24 -9.91 14.76
CA THR A 83 0.99 -10.78 15.69
C THR A 83 2.17 -11.50 15.07
N ALA A 84 2.13 -11.78 13.76
CA ALA A 84 3.16 -12.51 13.06
C ALA A 84 4.41 -11.64 12.81
N THR A 85 5.56 -12.30 12.82
CA THR A 85 6.85 -11.69 12.44
C THR A 85 6.91 -11.43 10.93
N PRO A 86 7.79 -10.52 10.48
CA PRO A 86 8.00 -10.28 9.05
C PRO A 86 8.33 -11.52 8.23
N GLU A 87 9.09 -12.46 8.80
CA GLU A 87 9.46 -13.72 8.15
C GLU A 87 8.24 -14.64 8.01
N GLU A 88 7.46 -14.80 9.08
CA GLU A 88 6.19 -15.56 9.03
C GLU A 88 5.19 -14.95 8.05
N LEU A 89 5.10 -13.62 7.98
CA LEU A 89 4.27 -12.93 6.99
C LEU A 89 4.78 -13.14 5.57
N SER A 90 6.10 -13.22 5.36
CA SER A 90 6.68 -13.43 4.03
C SER A 90 6.39 -14.82 3.46
N ASP A 91 6.26 -15.82 4.33
CA ASP A 91 5.92 -17.20 3.97
C ASP A 91 4.40 -17.44 3.94
N HIS A 92 3.58 -16.42 4.16
CA HIS A 92 2.13 -16.57 4.24
C HIS A 92 1.51 -16.95 2.88
N ILE A 93 0.55 -17.88 2.89
CA ILE A 93 -0.10 -18.43 1.69
C ILE A 93 -0.71 -17.36 0.77
N PHE A 94 -1.22 -16.26 1.33
CA PHE A 94 -1.72 -15.11 0.59
C PHE A 94 -0.69 -14.57 -0.41
N LEU A 95 0.58 -14.46 0.00
CA LEU A 95 1.67 -13.95 -0.84
C LEU A 95 2.13 -14.98 -1.88
N SER A 96 1.97 -16.29 -1.61
CA SER A 96 2.30 -17.33 -2.58
C SER A 96 1.44 -17.27 -3.86
N ARG A 97 0.28 -16.63 -3.79
CA ARG A 97 -0.62 -16.38 -4.93
C ARG A 97 -0.37 -15.03 -5.62
N SER A 98 0.65 -14.28 -5.19
CA SER A 98 0.98 -13.00 -5.82
C SER A 98 1.40 -13.22 -7.28
N GLY A 99 0.78 -12.45 -8.17
CA GLY A 99 1.19 -12.39 -9.57
C GLY A 99 2.46 -11.56 -9.74
N SER A 100 2.98 -11.53 -10.96
CA SER A 100 4.10 -10.67 -11.30
C SER A 100 3.68 -9.19 -11.30
N ALA A 101 4.63 -8.30 -11.03
CA ALA A 101 4.38 -6.87 -10.84
C ALA A 101 3.71 -6.21 -12.07
N GLU A 102 3.89 -6.78 -13.25
CA GLU A 102 3.35 -6.29 -14.51
C GLU A 102 1.81 -6.22 -14.49
N ILE A 103 1.13 -6.96 -13.61
CA ILE A 103 -0.33 -6.89 -13.43
C ILE A 103 -0.81 -5.48 -13.04
N LEU A 104 0.06 -4.66 -12.44
CA LEU A 104 -0.24 -3.28 -12.07
C LEU A 104 -0.05 -2.28 -13.22
N THR A 105 0.60 -2.67 -14.33
CA THR A 105 0.92 -1.78 -15.47
C THR A 105 -0.32 -1.11 -16.07
N PRO A 106 -1.44 -1.81 -16.30
CA PRO A 106 -2.64 -1.17 -16.85
C PRO A 106 -3.22 -0.09 -15.92
N LEU A 107 -3.22 -0.34 -14.61
CA LEU A 107 -3.68 0.63 -13.60
C LEU A 107 -2.75 1.85 -13.58
N CYS A 108 -1.43 1.63 -13.61
CA CYS A 108 -0.46 2.71 -13.69
C CYS A 108 -0.66 3.56 -14.96
N THR A 109 -0.92 2.92 -16.10
CA THR A 109 -1.17 3.63 -17.36
C THR A 109 -2.45 4.47 -17.29
N LEU A 110 -3.53 3.93 -16.72
CA LEU A 110 -4.79 4.63 -16.55
C LEU A 110 -4.63 5.87 -15.66
N VAL A 111 -3.94 5.76 -14.52
CA VAL A 111 -3.69 6.89 -13.61
C VAL A 111 -2.91 8.00 -14.31
N HIS A 112 -1.85 7.66 -15.06
CA HIS A 112 -1.09 8.65 -15.85
C HIS A 112 -1.97 9.35 -16.90
N LEU A 113 -2.84 8.60 -17.59
CA LEU A 113 -3.76 9.17 -18.57
C LEU A 113 -4.76 10.13 -17.92
N LEU A 114 -5.34 9.77 -16.77
CA LEU A 114 -6.26 10.63 -16.03
C LEU A 114 -5.57 11.91 -15.57
N ALA A 115 -4.40 11.79 -14.94
CA ALA A 115 -3.60 12.94 -14.50
C ALA A 115 -3.22 13.87 -15.68
N SER A 116 -2.89 13.30 -16.85
CA SER A 116 -2.56 14.09 -18.04
C SER A 116 -3.75 14.86 -18.61
N LYS A 117 -4.97 14.33 -18.46
CA LYS A 117 -6.21 14.97 -18.91
C LYS A 117 -6.60 16.15 -18.01
N ASP A 118 -6.43 16.02 -16.70
CA ASP A 118 -6.68 17.12 -15.75
C ASP A 118 -5.77 18.32 -16.02
N VAL A 119 -4.50 18.09 -16.35
CA VAL A 119 -3.54 19.15 -16.73
C VAL A 119 -3.94 19.87 -18.03
N HIS A 120 -4.72 19.23 -18.90
CA HIS A 120 -5.12 19.80 -20.19
C HIS A 120 -6.43 20.61 -20.10
N LEU A 121 -7.29 20.37 -19.11
CA LEU A 121 -8.52 21.13 -18.86
C LEU A 121 -8.23 22.49 -18.19
N ASP A 122 -7.22 22.56 -17.33
CA ASP A 122 -6.82 23.80 -16.64
C ASP A 122 -6.27 24.89 -17.59
N LYS A 123 -5.80 24.50 -18.78
CA LYS A 123 -5.22 25.42 -19.76
C LYS A 123 -6.24 26.14 -20.65
N ASN A 124 -7.55 25.88 -20.50
CA ASN A 124 -8.57 26.41 -21.41
C ASN A 124 -9.40 27.59 -20.86
N SER A 125 -9.10 28.10 -19.66
CA SER A 125 -9.84 29.23 -19.04
C SER A 125 -9.30 30.64 -19.37
N GLY A 126 -8.43 30.77 -20.38
CA GLY A 126 -7.69 32.01 -20.64
C GLY A 126 -7.81 32.55 -22.07
N ARG A 127 -8.99 32.61 -22.68
CA ARG A 127 -9.23 33.46 -23.86
C ARG A 127 -10.46 34.33 -23.66
N ARG A 128 -10.21 35.48 -23.03
CA ARG A 128 -11.13 36.62 -23.02
C ARG A 128 -11.01 37.30 -24.39
N LEU A 129 -12.04 37.14 -25.22
CA LEU A 129 -12.30 38.00 -26.37
C LEU A 129 -13.20 39.12 -25.88
N GLU A 130 -12.66 40.32 -25.79
CA GLU A 130 -13.33 41.62 -26.04
C GLU A 130 -12.28 42.74 -26.01
#